data_AF-A0A7S2DW33-F1
#
_entry.id   AF-A0A7S2DW33-F1
#
_cell.length_a   1.000
_cell.length_b   1.000
_cell.length_c   1.000
_cell.angle_alpha   90.00
_cell.angle_beta   90.00
_cell.angle_gamma   90.00
#
_symmetry.space_group_name_H-M   'P 1'
#
loop_
_entity.id
_entity.type
_entity.pdbx_description
1 polymer ?
#
loop_
_entity_poly.entity_id
_entity_poly.type
_entity_poly.pdbx_seq_one_letter_code
_entity_poly.pdbx_strand_id
1 'polypeptide(L)'
;GRAVVVHDDDGTRVACGLLESSSGEIISLSSYPEYTGDYNSTIAGTFVVTQNDDGITITGTMGGLESTSTAGYHVHDGYVCENYADVQGPGGHYYDDMSVDPWTTTYTTNSDGYFNGTLQMDAFSLYDSYPVAYRAFVVHLSDGTRAGCGIIGTPTTGVASLEAYPGYSGDYSDSIAGTVAVTSDGTGITLTGTVTGLPKEETGGFHVHYGVSCDDADYVGGHYYTSSGWDSDPWTTTYTSDVNGTASISLAFEKFSLSGEYPVAGRAIVLHDSSGSRIACGLIGSTPGEVVSMSAYPSYSGNSNVDGTVLITQRNGGVNISGTLRGLEASTTGGFHIHSGYTCDDADGVGGHYYDDMSSDPWTTTWYSDSEGAYTGTFFMSDFSLYNSYPTAYRALVVHLNGGTRAGCGIIGTPTKSVATLGSYPGYTGDLVVNGTVGVFASSTGIEVVGTVVGLTTTTSGGIHI
;
A
#
# COMPACT_ATOMS: atom_id res chain seq x y z
N GLY A 1 3.55 -23.56 -11.13
CA GLY A 1 3.78 -24.99 -11.39
C GLY A 1 5.16 -25.33 -11.95
N ARG A 2 6.25 -24.80 -11.37
CA ARG A 2 7.63 -25.27 -11.64
C ARG A 2 8.09 -26.09 -10.42
N ALA A 3 9.03 -27.01 -10.56
CA ALA A 3 9.55 -27.76 -9.41
C ALA A 3 10.83 -27.12 -8.86
N VAL A 4 10.94 -27.02 -7.54
CA VAL A 4 12.21 -26.80 -6.82
C VAL A 4 12.80 -28.18 -6.52
N VAL A 5 14.09 -28.34 -6.77
CA VAL A 5 14.84 -29.57 -6.45
C VAL A 5 16.07 -29.17 -5.65
N VAL A 6 16.22 -29.76 -4.46
CA VAL A 6 17.38 -29.56 -3.59
C VAL A 6 18.36 -30.68 -3.88
N HIS A 7 19.63 -30.31 -4.07
CA HIS A 7 20.74 -31.24 -4.21
C HIS A 7 21.62 -31.20 -2.96
N ASP A 8 22.20 -32.34 -2.62
CA ASP A 8 23.33 -32.41 -1.69
C ASP A 8 24.62 -31.90 -2.36
N ASP A 9 25.70 -31.80 -1.59
CA ASP A 9 27.01 -31.32 -2.06
C ASP A 9 27.61 -32.15 -3.20
N ASP A 10 27.30 -33.44 -3.25
CA ASP A 10 27.70 -34.38 -4.30
C ASP A 10 26.77 -34.34 -5.55
N GLY A 11 25.74 -33.50 -5.54
CA GLY A 11 24.77 -33.34 -6.63
C GLY A 11 23.58 -34.32 -6.55
N THR A 12 23.49 -35.15 -5.52
CA THR A 12 22.36 -36.06 -5.30
C THR A 12 21.08 -35.27 -5.01
N ARG A 13 19.98 -35.60 -5.67
CA ARG A 13 18.67 -34.97 -5.40
C ARG A 13 18.11 -35.49 -4.08
N VAL A 14 17.97 -34.62 -3.10
CA VAL A 14 17.55 -34.99 -1.74
C VAL A 14 16.16 -34.52 -1.37
N ALA A 15 15.63 -33.49 -2.04
CA ALA A 15 14.25 -33.06 -1.87
C ALA A 15 13.69 -32.41 -3.14
N CYS A 16 12.37 -32.33 -3.24
CA CYS A 16 11.70 -31.54 -4.26
C CYS A 16 10.38 -30.97 -3.75
N GLY A 17 9.95 -29.85 -4.32
CA GLY A 17 8.64 -29.23 -4.06
C GLY A 17 8.07 -28.63 -5.34
N LEU A 18 6.75 -28.48 -5.40
CA LEU A 18 6.08 -27.76 -6.48
C LEU A 18 5.92 -26.29 -6.07
N LEU A 19 6.28 -25.38 -6.98
CA LEU A 19 5.96 -23.96 -6.86
C LEU A 19 4.50 -23.76 -7.25
N GLU A 20 3.71 -23.43 -6.25
CA GLU A 20 2.31 -23.04 -6.35
C GLU A 20 2.19 -21.52 -6.17
N SER A 21 1.21 -20.91 -6.83
CA SER A 21 0.86 -19.52 -6.57
C SER A 21 0.20 -19.44 -5.20
N SER A 22 0.80 -18.71 -4.28
CA SER A 22 0.17 -18.34 -3.01
C SER A 22 -0.52 -16.99 -3.17
N SER A 23 -1.73 -16.85 -2.64
CA SER A 23 -2.41 -15.56 -2.45
C SER A 23 -2.03 -14.89 -1.12
N GLY A 24 -1.16 -15.52 -0.34
CA GLY A 24 -0.71 -15.05 0.97
C GLY A 24 0.68 -14.40 0.95
N GLU A 25 0.97 -13.65 2.01
CA GLU A 25 2.24 -12.95 2.22
C GLU A 25 3.32 -13.90 2.73
N ILE A 26 4.56 -13.68 2.29
CA ILE A 26 5.71 -14.52 2.68
C ILE A 26 6.52 -13.81 3.76
N ILE A 27 6.83 -14.54 4.83
CA ILE A 27 7.82 -14.14 5.82
C ILE A 27 9.12 -14.86 5.52
N SER A 28 10.19 -14.11 5.29
CA SER A 28 11.57 -14.61 5.35
C SER A 28 12.12 -14.35 6.75
N LEU A 29 12.31 -15.41 7.54
CA LEU A 29 12.81 -15.31 8.92
C LEU A 29 14.32 -15.44 8.94
N SER A 30 14.98 -14.52 9.62
CA SER A 30 16.40 -14.59 9.98
C SER A 30 16.59 -14.36 11.47
N SER A 31 17.82 -14.49 11.95
CA SER A 31 18.20 -14.10 13.32
C SER A 31 17.78 -12.67 13.62
N TYR A 32 17.28 -12.46 14.85
CA TYR A 32 16.95 -11.14 15.35
C TYR A 32 18.23 -10.30 15.43
N PRO A 33 18.27 -9.07 14.87
CA PRO A 33 19.50 -8.30 14.72
C PRO A 33 20.32 -8.07 16.01
N GLU A 34 19.65 -7.93 17.15
CA GLU A 34 20.32 -7.74 18.45
C GLU A 34 20.62 -9.05 19.20
N TYR A 35 20.16 -10.18 18.67
CA TYR A 35 20.40 -11.46 19.30
C TYR A 35 21.87 -11.84 19.14
N THR A 36 22.51 -12.19 20.26
CA THR A 36 23.95 -12.52 20.31
C THR A 36 24.23 -13.91 20.89
N GLY A 37 23.18 -14.71 21.10
CA GLY A 37 23.30 -16.05 21.66
C GLY A 37 23.74 -17.11 20.63
N ASP A 38 23.79 -18.36 21.10
CA ASP A 38 24.39 -19.49 20.37
C ASP A 38 23.75 -19.78 19.00
N TYR A 39 22.49 -19.38 18.81
CA TYR A 39 21.73 -19.63 17.59
C TYR A 39 21.82 -18.51 16.55
N ASN A 40 22.58 -17.43 16.82
CA ASN A 40 22.55 -16.20 16.02
C ASN A 40 22.99 -16.38 14.55
N SER A 41 23.77 -17.41 14.23
CA SER A 41 24.17 -17.70 12.85
C SER A 41 23.34 -18.78 12.17
N THR A 42 22.40 -19.41 12.89
CA THR A 42 21.69 -20.61 12.43
C THR A 42 20.19 -20.42 12.25
N ILE A 43 19.58 -19.41 12.87
CA ILE A 43 18.14 -19.18 12.78
C ILE A 43 17.76 -18.77 11.36
N ALA A 44 16.92 -19.58 10.74
CA ALA A 44 16.35 -19.32 9.44
C ALA A 44 14.98 -19.98 9.33
N GLY A 45 14.09 -19.38 8.53
CA GLY A 45 12.78 -19.95 8.28
C GLY A 45 12.02 -19.26 7.16
N THR A 46 10.94 -19.89 6.74
CA THR A 46 10.00 -19.33 5.79
C THR A 46 8.59 -19.68 6.23
N PHE A 47 7.74 -18.67 6.28
CA PHE A 47 6.32 -18.83 6.55
C PHE A 47 5.50 -18.16 5.46
N VAL A 48 4.30 -18.66 5.25
CA VAL A 48 3.28 -18.06 4.40
C VAL A 48 2.08 -17.73 5.27
N VAL A 49 1.67 -16.47 5.26
CA VAL A 49 0.48 -15.97 5.93
C VAL A 49 -0.63 -15.86 4.88
N THR A 50 -1.67 -16.67 5.05
CA THR A 50 -2.79 -16.76 4.11
C THR A 50 -4.07 -16.25 4.76
N GLN A 51 -4.89 -15.51 4.00
CA GLN A 51 -6.23 -15.11 4.42
C GLN A 51 -7.19 -16.29 4.27
N ASN A 52 -7.99 -16.55 5.30
CA ASN A 52 -9.14 -17.45 5.28
C ASN A 52 -10.43 -16.67 5.59
N ASP A 53 -11.57 -17.34 5.49
CA ASP A 53 -12.88 -16.76 5.80
C ASP A 53 -12.98 -16.30 7.27
N ASP A 54 -12.38 -17.05 8.20
CA ASP A 54 -12.45 -16.82 9.64
C ASP A 54 -11.21 -16.14 10.24
N GLY A 55 -10.22 -15.73 9.42
CA GLY A 55 -9.00 -15.06 9.91
C GLY A 55 -7.77 -15.31 9.05
N ILE A 56 -6.60 -15.52 9.66
CA ILE A 56 -5.37 -15.90 8.94
C ILE A 56 -4.84 -17.28 9.34
N THR A 57 -4.11 -17.90 8.42
CA THR A 57 -3.28 -19.06 8.68
C THR A 57 -1.82 -18.75 8.36
N ILE A 58 -0.93 -18.97 9.34
CA ILE A 58 0.52 -18.87 9.22
C ILE A 58 1.09 -20.29 9.14
N THR A 59 1.52 -20.72 7.96
CA THR A 59 2.12 -22.05 7.74
C THR A 59 3.57 -21.92 7.33
N GLY A 60 4.46 -22.68 7.95
CA GLY A 60 5.85 -22.59 7.58
C GLY A 60 6.77 -23.51 8.36
N THR A 61 8.06 -23.30 8.09
CA THR A 61 9.14 -24.06 8.67
C THR A 61 10.22 -23.13 9.16
N MET A 62 10.84 -23.44 10.30
CA MET A 62 12.01 -22.73 10.81
C MET A 62 12.95 -23.70 11.52
N GLY A 63 14.23 -23.36 11.56
CA GLY A 63 15.26 -24.20 12.16
C GLY A 63 16.40 -23.39 12.73
N GLY A 64 17.40 -24.11 13.29
CA GLY A 64 18.52 -23.50 13.97
C GLY A 64 18.18 -22.94 15.35
N LEU A 65 17.18 -23.54 16.02
CA LEU A 65 16.65 -23.16 17.33
C LEU A 65 17.01 -24.22 18.39
N GLU A 66 16.59 -23.98 19.63
CA GLU A 66 16.75 -24.96 20.72
C GLU A 66 16.08 -26.30 20.39
N SER A 67 16.75 -27.42 20.73
CA SER A 67 16.20 -28.77 20.52
C SER A 67 15.14 -29.13 21.54
N THR A 68 14.02 -29.72 21.11
CA THR A 68 12.92 -30.19 21.99
C THR A 68 12.35 -29.13 22.94
N SER A 69 12.40 -27.86 22.53
CA SER A 69 11.97 -26.73 23.34
C SER A 69 10.64 -26.17 22.83
N THR A 70 9.88 -25.54 23.74
CA THR A 70 8.65 -24.81 23.41
C THR A 70 8.86 -23.32 23.67
N ALA A 71 8.51 -22.49 22.70
CA ALA A 71 8.67 -21.04 22.78
C ALA A 71 7.61 -20.29 21.96
N GLY A 72 7.56 -18.97 22.08
CA GLY A 72 6.57 -18.12 21.42
C GLY A 72 6.94 -17.67 20.00
N TYR A 73 5.93 -17.42 19.17
CA TYR A 73 6.09 -16.78 17.86
C TYR A 73 4.84 -15.97 17.53
N HIS A 74 5.02 -14.70 17.19
CA HIS A 74 3.96 -13.69 17.28
C HIS A 74 4.11 -12.64 16.19
N VAL A 75 3.00 -11.95 15.89
CA VAL A 75 3.05 -10.69 15.14
C VAL A 75 3.19 -9.55 16.12
N HIS A 76 4.06 -8.61 15.80
CA HIS A 76 4.39 -7.47 16.63
C HIS A 76 3.93 -6.14 16.00
N ASP A 77 3.84 -5.08 16.81
CA ASP A 77 3.31 -3.77 16.39
C ASP A 77 4.17 -3.07 15.32
N GLY A 78 5.47 -3.32 15.35
CA GLY A 78 6.44 -2.67 14.48
C GLY A 78 6.46 -3.24 13.06
N TYR A 79 7.01 -2.45 12.15
CA TYR A 79 7.14 -2.77 10.72
C TYR A 79 8.58 -3.08 10.29
N VAL A 80 9.50 -3.17 11.26
CA VAL A 80 10.91 -3.48 11.05
C VAL A 80 11.42 -4.46 12.09
N CYS A 81 12.45 -5.23 11.75
CA CYS A 81 13.11 -6.17 12.67
C CYS A 81 14.26 -5.54 13.46
N GLU A 82 14.77 -4.39 13.01
CA GLU A 82 15.93 -3.73 13.60
C GLU A 82 15.49 -2.61 14.54
N ASN A 83 16.06 -2.60 15.75
CA ASN A 83 16.09 -1.39 16.55
C ASN A 83 17.17 -0.47 15.95
N TYR A 84 16.77 0.70 15.48
CA TYR A 84 17.71 1.80 15.27
C TYR A 84 17.68 2.69 16.50
N ALA A 85 18.69 3.56 16.67
CA ALA A 85 18.77 4.49 17.81
C ALA A 85 17.44 5.22 18.11
N ASP A 86 16.60 5.43 17.09
CA ASP A 86 15.32 6.14 17.14
C ASP A 86 14.12 5.35 16.55
N VAL A 87 14.28 4.04 16.29
CA VAL A 87 13.19 3.17 15.80
C VAL A 87 12.92 2.11 16.83
N GLN A 88 11.71 2.11 17.40
CA GLN A 88 11.20 0.91 18.07
C GLN A 88 11.17 -0.19 17.01
N GLY A 89 11.95 -1.25 17.19
CA GLY A 89 12.07 -2.34 16.22
C GLY A 89 10.74 -3.07 16.05
N PRO A 90 10.62 -4.37 16.34
CA PRO A 90 9.32 -4.99 16.26
C PRO A 90 8.34 -4.45 17.32
N GLY A 91 8.77 -3.81 18.41
CA GLY A 91 7.82 -3.34 19.44
C GLY A 91 7.17 -4.49 20.22
N GLY A 92 5.97 -4.29 20.77
CA GLY A 92 5.20 -5.30 21.51
C GLY A 92 4.40 -6.24 20.61
N HIS A 93 3.58 -7.11 21.19
CA HIS A 93 2.64 -7.93 20.42
C HIS A 93 1.59 -7.05 19.75
N TYR A 94 1.27 -7.33 18.48
CA TYR A 94 0.24 -6.58 17.76
C TYR A 94 -1.15 -7.08 18.08
N TYR A 95 -1.90 -6.32 18.86
CA TYR A 95 -3.30 -6.65 19.14
C TYR A 95 -4.22 -5.43 19.06
N ASP A 96 -3.75 -4.29 18.55
CA ASP A 96 -4.59 -3.14 18.17
C ASP A 96 -5.60 -2.74 19.26
N ASP A 97 -5.12 -2.62 20.49
CA ASP A 97 -5.92 -2.30 21.68
C ASP A 97 -7.08 -3.27 22.00
N MET A 98 -7.04 -4.50 21.49
CA MET A 98 -7.89 -5.59 21.97
C MET A 98 -7.77 -5.71 23.50
N SER A 99 -8.90 -6.03 24.15
CA SER A 99 -8.96 -6.13 25.61
C SER A 99 -8.08 -7.23 26.22
N VAL A 100 -7.64 -8.19 25.40
CA VAL A 100 -6.79 -9.31 25.77
C VAL A 100 -5.81 -9.57 24.64
N ASP A 101 -4.54 -9.75 24.99
CA ASP A 101 -3.48 -10.16 24.07
C ASP A 101 -3.75 -11.59 23.55
N PRO A 102 -4.01 -11.79 22.24
CA PRO A 102 -4.30 -13.08 21.67
C PRO A 102 -3.03 -13.92 21.40
N TRP A 103 -1.83 -13.33 21.48
CA TRP A 103 -0.56 -13.97 21.12
C TRP A 103 0.00 -14.84 22.26
N THR A 104 -0.80 -15.83 22.65
CA THR A 104 -0.39 -16.92 23.55
C THR A 104 0.19 -18.13 22.80
N THR A 105 0.47 -17.93 21.50
CA THR A 105 0.84 -18.98 20.55
C THR A 105 2.27 -19.47 20.79
N THR A 106 2.44 -20.79 20.73
CA THR A 106 3.74 -21.45 20.96
C THR A 106 4.05 -22.49 19.90
N TYR A 107 5.33 -22.64 19.55
CA TYR A 107 5.84 -23.71 18.69
C TYR A 107 6.67 -24.67 19.53
N THR A 108 6.83 -25.90 19.05
CA THR A 108 7.73 -26.90 19.66
C THR A 108 8.66 -27.46 18.59
N THR A 109 9.97 -27.46 18.85
CA THR A 109 10.98 -28.03 17.96
C THR A 109 11.16 -29.52 18.18
N ASN A 110 11.65 -30.22 17.15
CA ASN A 110 12.13 -31.59 17.28
C ASN A 110 13.54 -31.65 17.90
N SER A 111 14.15 -32.84 17.94
CA SER A 111 15.51 -33.04 18.46
C SER A 111 16.62 -32.29 17.72
N ASP A 112 16.34 -31.85 16.50
CA ASP A 112 17.29 -31.14 15.64
C ASP A 112 17.08 -29.61 15.67
N GLY A 113 16.19 -29.12 16.56
CA GLY A 113 15.88 -27.69 16.64
C GLY A 113 15.05 -27.17 15.46
N TYR A 114 14.29 -28.06 14.81
CA TYR A 114 13.44 -27.74 13.66
C TYR A 114 11.95 -27.75 14.01
N PHE A 115 11.22 -26.80 13.42
CA PHE A 115 9.77 -26.69 13.47
C PHE A 115 9.19 -26.71 12.04
N ASN A 116 8.09 -27.44 11.89
CA ASN A 116 7.18 -27.34 10.74
C ASN A 116 5.76 -27.39 11.28
N GLY A 117 4.96 -26.38 10.95
CA GLY A 117 3.60 -26.36 11.41
C GLY A 117 2.78 -25.21 10.87
N THR A 118 1.56 -25.16 11.41
CA THR A 118 0.52 -24.24 11.01
C THR A 118 -0.11 -23.62 12.26
N LEU A 119 -0.27 -22.31 12.24
CA LEU A 119 -0.98 -21.53 13.23
C LEU A 119 -2.20 -20.88 12.58
N GLN A 120 -3.35 -20.96 13.23
CA GLN A 120 -4.56 -20.26 12.82
C GLN A 120 -4.87 -19.17 13.84
N MET A 121 -5.19 -17.96 13.35
CA MET A 121 -5.51 -16.79 14.16
C MET A 121 -6.80 -16.15 13.63
N ASP A 122 -7.91 -16.37 14.33
CA ASP A 122 -9.23 -16.00 13.83
C ASP A 122 -9.54 -14.50 13.95
N ALA A 123 -8.84 -13.79 14.84
CA ALA A 123 -9.07 -12.37 15.08
C ALA A 123 -8.41 -11.45 14.04
N PHE A 124 -7.53 -11.99 13.19
CA PHE A 124 -6.63 -11.21 12.35
C PHE A 124 -6.95 -11.40 10.87
N SER A 125 -6.58 -10.41 10.07
CA SER A 125 -6.62 -10.48 8.61
C SER A 125 -5.26 -10.10 8.03
N LEU A 126 -5.02 -10.41 6.75
CA LEU A 126 -3.84 -9.87 6.07
C LEU A 126 -3.94 -8.34 5.94
N TYR A 127 -5.11 -7.82 5.55
CA TYR A 127 -5.22 -6.46 5.01
C TYR A 127 -6.42 -5.65 5.52
N ASP A 128 -7.33 -6.25 6.29
CA ASP A 128 -8.58 -5.64 6.71
C ASP A 128 -8.61 -5.39 8.23
N SER A 129 -9.43 -6.11 9.00
CA SER A 129 -9.59 -5.94 10.43
C SER A 129 -8.39 -6.58 11.14
N TYR A 130 -7.72 -5.83 12.02
CA TYR A 130 -6.48 -6.25 12.67
C TYR A 130 -5.43 -6.73 11.64
N PRO A 131 -5.00 -5.88 10.70
CA PRO A 131 -4.17 -6.31 9.57
C PRO A 131 -2.74 -6.63 10.01
N VAL A 132 -2.25 -7.80 9.62
CA VAL A 132 -0.89 -8.27 9.95
C VAL A 132 0.13 -8.06 8.84
N ALA A 133 -0.30 -7.73 7.62
CA ALA A 133 0.64 -7.51 6.52
C ALA A 133 1.64 -6.40 6.87
N TYR A 134 2.88 -6.62 6.44
CA TYR A 134 4.06 -5.78 6.60
C TYR A 134 4.53 -5.54 8.03
N ARG A 135 3.88 -6.17 9.02
CA ARG A 135 4.33 -6.16 10.41
C ARG A 135 5.46 -7.16 10.64
N ALA A 136 6.22 -6.93 11.70
CA ALA A 136 7.24 -7.83 12.16
C ALA A 136 6.63 -9.10 12.75
N PHE A 137 7.12 -10.24 12.30
CA PHE A 137 6.88 -11.55 12.86
C PHE A 137 8.10 -11.98 13.64
N VAL A 138 7.96 -12.17 14.95
CA VAL A 138 9.07 -12.40 15.88
C VAL A 138 8.98 -13.81 16.45
N VAL A 139 10.14 -14.46 16.56
CA VAL A 139 10.32 -15.79 17.14
C VAL A 139 11.16 -15.68 18.41
N HIS A 140 10.70 -16.32 19.47
CA HIS A 140 11.35 -16.34 20.78
C HIS A 140 12.04 -17.69 21.05
N LEU A 141 12.97 -17.69 21.99
CA LEU A 141 13.50 -18.89 22.66
C LEU A 141 12.67 -19.23 23.91
N SER A 142 12.93 -20.39 24.51
CA SER A 142 12.18 -20.90 25.65
C SER A 142 12.31 -20.04 26.92
N ASP A 143 13.35 -19.22 27.01
CA ASP A 143 13.56 -18.23 28.07
C ASP A 143 12.86 -16.88 27.82
N GLY A 144 12.19 -16.74 26.67
CA GLY A 144 11.51 -15.51 26.24
C GLY A 144 12.36 -14.54 25.43
N THR A 145 13.65 -14.83 25.21
CA THR A 145 14.54 -14.01 24.38
C THR A 145 14.06 -13.97 22.94
N ARG A 146 14.01 -12.77 22.32
CA ARG A 146 13.78 -12.62 20.87
C ARG A 146 15.00 -13.12 20.10
N ALA A 147 14.80 -14.07 19.21
CA ALA A 147 15.90 -14.72 18.50
C ALA A 147 15.73 -14.77 16.98
N GLY A 148 14.51 -14.68 16.46
CA GLY A 148 14.25 -14.53 15.03
C GLY A 148 13.31 -13.39 14.73
N CYS A 149 13.45 -12.76 13.56
CA CYS A 149 12.46 -11.84 13.03
C CYS A 149 12.42 -11.85 11.50
N GLY A 150 11.22 -11.63 10.96
CA GLY A 150 10.97 -11.38 9.54
C GLY A 150 9.79 -10.43 9.38
N ILE A 151 9.60 -9.89 8.17
CA ILE A 151 8.44 -9.04 7.85
C ILE A 151 7.40 -9.87 7.09
N ILE A 152 6.11 -9.66 7.39
CA ILE A 152 5.00 -10.31 6.69
C ILE A 152 4.82 -9.67 5.31
N GLY A 153 5.42 -10.26 4.27
CA GLY A 153 5.36 -9.70 2.93
C GLY A 153 6.43 -8.63 2.69
N THR A 154 6.35 -7.97 1.53
CA THR A 154 7.27 -6.89 1.14
C THR A 154 6.46 -5.66 0.72
N PRO A 155 6.46 -4.57 1.50
CA PRO A 155 5.68 -3.39 1.17
C PRO A 155 6.27 -2.69 -0.06
N THR A 156 5.43 -2.49 -1.08
CA THR A 156 5.76 -1.68 -2.27
C THR A 156 5.14 -0.29 -2.21
N THR A 157 4.20 -0.08 -1.28
CA THR A 157 3.48 1.18 -1.09
C THR A 157 3.31 1.48 0.39
N GLY A 158 3.54 2.74 0.76
CA GLY A 158 3.18 3.32 2.04
C GLY A 158 2.39 4.60 1.82
N VAL A 159 1.52 4.96 2.75
CA VAL A 159 0.75 6.22 2.68
C VAL A 159 0.77 6.89 4.04
N ALA A 160 0.98 8.21 4.04
CA ALA A 160 0.84 9.07 5.19
C ALA A 160 -0.34 10.01 5.01
N SER A 161 -1.22 10.05 6.02
CA SER A 161 -2.19 11.14 6.17
C SER A 161 -1.54 12.23 7.01
N LEU A 162 -1.36 13.41 6.42
CA LEU A 162 -0.79 14.57 7.09
C LEU A 162 -1.88 15.33 7.81
N GLU A 163 -1.59 15.69 9.05
CA GLU A 163 -2.38 16.62 9.87
C GLU A 163 -1.43 17.69 10.46
N ALA A 164 -1.97 18.63 11.23
CA ALA A 164 -1.15 19.62 11.91
C ALA A 164 -0.10 18.96 12.81
N TYR A 165 1.11 19.53 12.80
CA TYR A 165 2.22 19.01 13.61
C TYR A 165 1.88 19.05 15.12
N PRO A 166 2.26 18.04 15.92
CA PRO A 166 1.99 18.02 17.36
C PRO A 166 2.47 19.28 18.08
N GLY A 167 1.54 19.96 18.75
CA GLY A 167 1.82 21.21 19.47
C GLY A 167 1.95 22.45 18.58
N TYR A 168 1.75 22.34 17.26
CA TYR A 168 1.64 23.50 16.39
C TYR A 168 0.34 24.27 16.68
N SER A 169 0.47 25.55 17.00
CA SER A 169 -0.65 26.44 17.36
C SER A 169 -0.73 27.67 16.46
N GLY A 170 -0.18 27.58 15.24
CA GLY A 170 -0.26 28.67 14.26
C GLY A 170 -1.62 28.74 13.56
N ASP A 171 -1.77 29.74 12.69
CA ASP A 171 -3.04 30.07 12.02
C ASP A 171 -3.60 28.93 11.15
N TYR A 172 -2.77 27.94 10.79
CA TYR A 172 -3.12 26.82 9.91
C TYR A 172 -3.36 25.50 10.65
N SER A 173 -3.30 25.50 11.99
CA SER A 173 -3.38 24.29 12.82
C SER A 173 -4.68 23.49 12.65
N ASP A 174 -5.79 24.15 12.30
CA ASP A 174 -7.08 23.47 12.10
C ASP A 174 -7.36 23.12 10.62
N SER A 175 -6.51 23.55 9.69
CA SER A 175 -6.76 23.42 8.24
C SER A 175 -5.80 22.49 7.50
N ILE A 176 -4.60 22.25 8.05
CA ILE A 176 -3.60 21.40 7.41
C ILE A 176 -4.12 19.97 7.31
N ALA A 177 -4.21 19.48 6.08
CA ALA A 177 -4.56 18.11 5.78
C ALA A 177 -3.80 17.67 4.52
N GLY A 178 -3.50 16.39 4.38
CA GLY A 178 -2.90 15.89 3.15
C GLY A 178 -2.81 14.39 3.08
N THR A 179 -2.63 13.88 1.87
CA THR A 179 -2.37 12.47 1.60
C THR A 179 -1.08 12.38 0.78
N VAL A 180 -0.08 11.69 1.30
CA VAL A 180 1.20 11.44 0.61
C VAL A 180 1.42 9.94 0.50
N ALA A 181 1.50 9.46 -0.73
CA ALA A 181 1.93 8.12 -1.05
C ALA A 181 3.45 8.06 -1.23
N VAL A 182 4.04 6.95 -0.79
CA VAL A 182 5.42 6.55 -0.98
C VAL A 182 5.41 5.22 -1.72
N THR A 183 5.98 5.18 -2.91
CA THR A 183 6.13 3.95 -3.70
C THR A 183 7.59 3.60 -3.82
N SER A 184 7.93 2.31 -3.82
CA SER A 184 9.30 1.85 -4.04
C SER A 184 9.41 1.02 -5.31
N ASP A 185 10.48 1.23 -6.07
CA ASP A 185 10.80 0.46 -7.29
C ASP A 185 12.01 -0.49 -7.10
N GLY A 186 12.50 -0.61 -5.86
CA GLY A 186 13.67 -1.41 -5.50
C GLY A 186 15.01 -0.69 -5.67
N THR A 187 15.06 0.49 -6.31
CA THR A 187 16.25 1.34 -6.40
C THR A 187 16.15 2.60 -5.52
N GLY A 188 14.92 3.00 -5.23
CA GLY A 188 14.60 4.13 -4.38
C GLY A 188 13.14 4.17 -4.00
N ILE A 189 12.71 5.37 -3.60
CA ILE A 189 11.32 5.72 -3.34
C ILE A 189 10.90 6.94 -4.15
N THR A 190 9.63 6.97 -4.53
CA THR A 190 8.94 8.15 -5.06
C THR A 190 7.83 8.55 -4.09
N LEU A 191 7.78 9.83 -3.72
CA LEU A 191 6.75 10.42 -2.90
C LEU A 191 5.84 11.28 -3.78
N THR A 192 4.56 10.94 -3.81
CA THR A 192 3.53 11.68 -4.54
C THR A 192 2.40 12.01 -3.59
N GLY A 193 1.94 13.25 -3.57
CA GLY A 193 0.94 13.64 -2.59
C GLY A 193 0.24 14.94 -2.90
N THR A 194 -0.83 15.20 -2.15
CA THR A 194 -1.58 16.45 -2.18
C THR A 194 -1.79 16.91 -0.76
N VAL A 195 -1.46 18.18 -0.50
CA VAL A 195 -1.56 18.80 0.84
C VAL A 195 -2.29 20.12 0.73
N THR A 196 -3.16 20.42 1.67
CA THR A 196 -4.08 21.55 1.69
C THR A 196 -4.02 22.28 3.04
N GLY A 197 -4.56 23.49 3.10
CA GLY A 197 -4.56 24.30 4.33
C GLY A 197 -3.17 24.80 4.74
N LEU A 198 -2.24 24.89 3.79
CA LEU A 198 -0.89 25.42 3.99
C LEU A 198 -0.89 26.95 3.94
N PRO A 199 0.17 27.61 4.46
CA PRO A 199 0.41 29.01 4.16
C PRO A 199 0.37 29.27 2.65
N LYS A 200 -0.30 30.35 2.23
CA LYS A 200 -0.57 30.62 0.80
C LYS A 200 0.66 31.18 0.09
N GLU A 201 0.91 30.68 -1.12
CA GLU A 201 2.03 31.11 -1.98
C GLU A 201 3.40 31.06 -1.29
N GLU A 202 3.60 30.04 -0.45
CA GLU A 202 4.78 29.90 0.40
C GLU A 202 5.59 28.66 0.01
N THR A 203 6.92 28.73 0.18
CA THR A 203 7.81 27.59 0.01
C THR A 203 8.36 27.17 1.35
N GLY A 204 8.23 25.88 1.64
CA GLY A 204 8.58 25.27 2.91
C GLY A 204 9.30 23.93 2.74
N GLY A 205 9.92 23.42 3.80
CA GLY A 205 10.63 22.13 3.78
C GLY A 205 9.68 20.94 3.72
N PHE A 206 10.08 19.86 3.05
CA PHE A 206 9.37 18.57 3.03
C PHE A 206 10.38 17.46 3.28
N HIS A 207 10.29 16.78 4.42
CA HIS A 207 11.32 15.82 4.84
C HIS A 207 10.72 14.57 5.49
N VAL A 208 11.40 13.42 5.37
CA VAL A 208 11.14 12.27 6.24
C VAL A 208 12.02 12.38 7.48
N HIS A 209 11.45 12.16 8.65
CA HIS A 209 12.10 12.27 9.95
C HIS A 209 12.34 10.91 10.60
N TYR A 210 13.23 10.87 11.58
CA TYR A 210 13.55 9.66 12.34
C TYR A 210 12.34 9.08 13.07
N GLY A 211 11.48 9.97 13.56
CA GLY A 211 10.37 9.63 14.44
C GLY A 211 9.33 8.73 13.82
N VAL A 212 8.73 7.94 14.71
CA VAL A 212 7.73 6.91 14.39
C VAL A 212 6.38 7.18 15.05
N SER A 213 6.19 8.40 15.57
CA SER A 213 4.92 8.90 16.07
C SER A 213 4.73 10.35 15.59
N CYS A 214 3.47 10.69 15.32
CA CYS A 214 3.00 12.06 15.11
C CYS A 214 2.02 12.46 16.22
N ASP A 215 2.07 11.82 17.40
CA ASP A 215 1.20 12.16 18.53
C ASP A 215 1.86 13.15 19.49
N ASP A 216 3.20 13.12 19.55
CA ASP A 216 4.02 14.01 20.38
C ASP A 216 5.25 14.48 19.60
N ALA A 217 5.52 15.79 19.67
CA ALA A 217 6.65 16.43 19.00
C ALA A 217 8.01 15.86 19.45
N ASP A 218 8.10 15.39 20.70
CA ASP A 218 9.32 14.82 21.27
C ASP A 218 9.72 13.49 20.59
N TYR A 219 8.77 12.78 19.98
CA TYR A 219 9.01 11.51 19.29
C TYR A 219 9.27 11.65 17.78
N VAL A 220 9.17 12.86 17.20
CA VAL A 220 9.37 13.06 15.76
C VAL A 220 10.86 13.12 15.38
N GLY A 221 11.72 13.64 16.25
CA GLY A 221 13.17 13.70 16.00
C GLY A 221 13.57 14.59 14.81
N GLY A 222 14.80 14.41 14.30
CA GLY A 222 15.37 15.14 13.15
C GLY A 222 15.14 14.44 11.81
N HIS A 223 15.75 14.95 10.74
CA HIS A 223 15.66 14.36 9.38
C HIS A 223 16.27 12.95 9.34
N TYR A 224 15.64 12.02 8.62
CA TYR A 224 16.02 10.61 8.61
C TYR A 224 17.16 10.29 7.64
N TYR A 225 18.40 10.24 8.11
CA TYR A 225 19.52 9.75 7.28
C TYR A 225 20.66 9.22 8.15
N THR A 226 21.17 8.03 7.85
CA THR A 226 22.29 7.46 8.63
C THR A 226 23.63 7.92 8.08
N SER A 227 24.60 8.15 8.98
CA SER A 227 25.98 8.50 8.60
C SER A 227 26.74 7.36 7.91
N SER A 228 26.22 6.12 7.99
CA SER A 228 26.74 4.97 7.25
C SER A 228 26.35 4.98 5.78
N GLY A 229 25.24 5.65 5.40
CA GLY A 229 24.73 5.70 4.03
C GLY A 229 24.91 7.05 3.33
N TRP A 230 25.15 8.11 4.10
CA TRP A 230 25.11 9.49 3.63
C TRP A 230 26.20 10.37 4.27
N ASP A 231 26.93 11.10 3.42
CA ASP A 231 27.94 12.09 3.85
C ASP A 231 27.30 13.42 4.33
N SER A 232 26.04 13.67 3.95
CA SER A 232 25.27 14.87 4.28
C SER A 232 23.78 14.56 4.29
N ASP A 233 23.00 15.42 4.95
CA ASP A 233 21.54 15.33 4.96
C ASP A 233 20.95 15.38 3.54
N PRO A 234 20.24 14.32 3.08
CA PRO A 234 19.63 14.28 1.76
C PRO A 234 18.30 15.05 1.69
N TRP A 235 17.67 15.38 2.83
CA TRP A 235 16.37 16.02 2.91
C TRP A 235 16.50 17.54 2.74
N THR A 236 16.82 17.94 1.51
CA THR A 236 16.93 19.35 1.09
C THR A 236 15.71 19.80 0.26
N THR A 237 14.70 18.93 0.18
CA THR A 237 13.52 19.12 -0.67
C THR A 237 12.52 20.07 -0.04
N THR A 238 11.84 20.82 -0.91
CA THR A 238 10.80 21.78 -0.53
C THR A 238 9.50 21.46 -1.25
N TYR A 239 8.41 22.02 -0.75
CA TYR A 239 7.15 22.16 -1.47
C TYR A 239 6.85 23.65 -1.67
N THR A 240 5.99 23.97 -2.64
CA THR A 240 5.44 25.30 -2.82
C THR A 240 3.92 25.21 -2.89
N SER A 241 3.23 25.94 -2.02
CA SER A 241 1.78 26.07 -2.05
C SER A 241 1.33 27.12 -3.06
N ASP A 242 0.11 26.99 -3.54
CA ASP A 242 -0.54 27.97 -4.42
C ASP A 242 -1.35 29.01 -3.64
N VAL A 243 -2.09 29.85 -4.38
CA VAL A 243 -2.98 30.91 -3.84
C VAL A 243 -4.10 30.38 -2.94
N ASN A 244 -4.43 29.09 -3.05
CA ASN A 244 -5.43 28.43 -2.23
C ASN A 244 -4.80 27.71 -1.02
N GLY A 245 -3.49 27.82 -0.82
CA GLY A 245 -2.79 27.13 0.26
C GLY A 245 -2.71 25.63 0.02
N THR A 246 -2.62 25.20 -1.24
CA THR A 246 -2.51 23.77 -1.60
C THR A 246 -1.22 23.49 -2.36
N ALA A 247 -0.65 22.30 -2.18
CA ALA A 247 0.57 21.86 -2.85
C ALA A 247 0.43 20.43 -3.37
N SER A 248 1.04 20.15 -4.52
CA SER A 248 1.29 18.78 -4.99
C SER A 248 2.74 18.42 -4.76
N ILE A 249 2.96 17.24 -4.21
CA ILE A 249 4.27 16.68 -3.89
C ILE A 249 4.62 15.68 -4.98
N SER A 250 5.85 15.77 -5.49
CA SER A 250 6.41 14.82 -6.44
C SER A 250 7.92 14.81 -6.28
N LEU A 251 8.44 13.92 -5.45
CA LEU A 251 9.85 13.83 -5.09
C LEU A 251 10.35 12.40 -5.31
N ALA A 252 11.59 12.23 -5.70
CA ALA A 252 12.21 10.91 -5.86
C ALA A 252 13.56 10.88 -5.14
N PHE A 253 13.82 9.78 -4.44
CA PHE A 253 15.05 9.59 -3.68
C PHE A 253 15.60 8.19 -3.94
N GLU A 254 16.89 8.12 -4.29
CA GLU A 254 17.61 6.86 -4.41
C GLU A 254 17.95 6.29 -3.02
N LYS A 255 18.27 4.99 -2.97
CA LYS A 255 18.72 4.22 -1.79
C LYS A 255 17.70 3.99 -0.68
N PHE A 256 16.77 4.91 -0.46
CA PHE A 256 15.69 4.68 0.50
C PHE A 256 14.77 3.56 0.01
N SER A 257 14.17 2.84 0.94
CA SER A 257 13.23 1.76 0.67
C SER A 257 12.01 1.88 1.58
N LEU A 258 10.98 1.07 1.37
CA LEU A 258 9.90 0.91 2.35
C LEU A 258 10.26 -0.09 3.45
N SER A 259 11.13 -1.05 3.16
CA SER A 259 11.56 -2.08 4.11
C SER A 259 12.98 -2.54 3.79
N GLY A 260 13.71 -3.00 4.80
CA GLY A 260 15.10 -3.46 4.62
C GLY A 260 16.08 -2.33 4.85
N GLU A 261 16.98 -2.07 3.90
CA GLU A 261 18.01 -1.04 4.04
C GLU A 261 17.41 0.36 3.88
N TYR A 262 17.70 1.26 4.83
CA TYR A 262 17.18 2.63 4.87
C TYR A 262 15.64 2.73 4.73
N PRO A 263 14.86 2.02 5.57
CA PRO A 263 13.41 1.94 5.39
C PRO A 263 12.73 3.22 5.88
N VAL A 264 11.77 3.73 5.10
CA VAL A 264 10.95 4.90 5.46
C VAL A 264 9.56 4.53 5.97
N ALA A 265 9.11 3.28 5.82
CA ALA A 265 7.86 2.86 6.44
C ALA A 265 7.94 2.96 7.98
N GLY A 266 6.84 3.37 8.60
CA GLY A 266 6.73 3.69 10.02
C GLY A 266 7.23 5.09 10.39
N ARG A 267 7.87 5.84 9.48
CA ARG A 267 8.46 7.15 9.79
C ARG A 267 7.53 8.32 9.50
N ALA A 268 7.77 9.43 10.20
CA ALA A 268 7.04 10.67 9.99
C ALA A 268 7.52 11.42 8.75
N ILE A 269 6.58 11.84 7.90
CA ILE A 269 6.76 12.95 6.97
C ILE A 269 6.45 14.24 7.72
N VAL A 270 7.33 15.23 7.62
CA VAL A 270 7.17 16.55 8.25
C VAL A 270 7.26 17.64 7.19
N LEU A 271 6.31 18.56 7.24
CA LEU A 271 6.37 19.81 6.48
C LEU A 271 6.79 20.95 7.39
N HIS A 272 7.60 21.85 6.85
CA HIS A 272 8.00 23.09 7.50
C HIS A 272 7.41 24.28 6.74
N ASP A 273 7.14 25.40 7.44
CA ASP A 273 6.91 26.69 6.79
C ASP A 273 8.23 27.36 6.36
N SER A 274 8.14 28.55 5.75
CA SER A 274 9.30 29.33 5.27
C SER A 274 10.22 29.84 6.38
N SER A 275 9.73 29.87 7.63
CA SER A 275 10.55 30.18 8.82
C SER A 275 11.33 28.96 9.32
N GLY A 276 11.01 27.77 8.81
CA GLY A 276 11.57 26.50 9.25
C GLY A 276 10.78 25.85 10.40
N SER A 277 9.65 26.43 10.82
CA SER A 277 8.80 25.85 11.85
C SER A 277 8.08 24.62 11.30
N ARG A 278 7.96 23.55 12.08
CA ARG A 278 7.23 22.33 11.67
C ARG A 278 5.73 22.59 11.76
N ILE A 279 4.99 22.30 10.69
CA ILE A 279 3.56 22.64 10.60
C ILE A 279 2.68 21.43 10.30
N ALA A 280 3.22 20.36 9.69
CA ALA A 280 2.47 19.13 9.45
C ALA A 280 3.27 17.88 9.85
N CYS A 281 2.57 16.81 10.24
CA CYS A 281 3.14 15.50 10.51
C CYS A 281 2.20 14.40 9.98
N GLY A 282 2.75 13.32 9.45
CA GLY A 282 1.99 12.10 9.15
C GLY A 282 2.90 10.88 9.04
N LEU A 283 2.48 9.76 9.61
CA LEU A 283 3.27 8.52 9.58
C LEU A 283 3.07 7.75 8.29
N ILE A 284 4.16 7.27 7.69
CA ILE A 284 4.14 6.41 6.50
C ILE A 284 3.72 5.01 6.94
N GLY A 285 2.43 4.68 6.79
CA GLY A 285 1.93 3.32 7.01
C GLY A 285 2.09 2.48 5.74
N SER A 286 2.78 1.35 5.82
CA SER A 286 2.78 0.35 4.73
C SER A 286 1.35 -0.11 4.45
N THR A 287 0.97 -0.21 3.19
CA THR A 287 -0.39 -0.56 2.79
C THR A 287 -0.41 -1.46 1.55
N PRO A 288 -1.32 -2.44 1.49
CA PRO A 288 -1.60 -3.20 0.27
C PRO A 288 -2.56 -2.44 -0.66
N GLY A 289 -3.02 -1.25 -0.26
CA GLY A 289 -3.97 -0.45 -1.00
C GLY A 289 -3.36 0.17 -2.25
N GLU A 290 -4.26 0.54 -3.16
CA GLU A 290 -3.91 1.11 -4.45
C GLU A 290 -3.98 2.63 -4.40
N VAL A 291 -2.89 3.28 -4.77
CA VAL A 291 -2.78 4.74 -4.83
C VAL A 291 -3.25 5.24 -6.20
N VAL A 292 -3.98 6.34 -6.18
CA VAL A 292 -4.53 7.04 -7.33
C VAL A 292 -4.03 8.47 -7.33
N SER A 293 -3.26 8.82 -8.36
CA SER A 293 -2.96 10.21 -8.67
C SER A 293 -4.08 10.76 -9.55
N MET A 294 -4.84 11.70 -9.02
CA MET A 294 -5.92 12.37 -9.73
C MET A 294 -5.35 13.48 -10.61
N SER A 295 -5.96 13.68 -11.77
CA SER A 295 -5.63 14.77 -12.68
C SER A 295 -6.90 15.26 -13.38
N ALA A 296 -6.79 16.30 -14.21
CA ALA A 296 -7.93 16.79 -14.98
C ALA A 296 -8.56 15.67 -15.84
N TYR A 297 -9.89 15.60 -15.84
CA TYR A 297 -10.63 14.64 -16.65
C TYR A 297 -10.37 14.87 -18.16
N PRO A 298 -10.21 13.81 -18.98
CA PRO A 298 -10.03 13.95 -20.43
C PRO A 298 -11.13 14.79 -21.08
N SER A 299 -10.76 15.71 -21.97
CA SER A 299 -11.68 16.66 -22.64
C SER A 299 -12.37 17.69 -21.73
N TYR A 300 -12.09 17.71 -20.42
CA TYR A 300 -12.62 18.76 -19.55
C TYR A 300 -12.03 20.13 -19.93
N SER A 301 -12.91 21.11 -20.14
CA SER A 301 -12.55 22.46 -20.59
C SER A 301 -13.06 23.56 -19.66
N GLY A 302 -13.47 23.21 -18.44
CA GLY A 302 -13.90 24.18 -17.43
C GLY A 302 -12.72 24.76 -16.65
N ASN A 303 -13.03 25.52 -15.59
CA ASN A 303 -12.02 26.29 -14.84
C ASN A 303 -11.43 25.54 -13.63
N SER A 304 -12.10 24.50 -13.13
CA SER A 304 -11.59 23.69 -12.01
C SER A 304 -10.36 22.89 -12.41
N ASN A 305 -9.28 22.98 -11.64
CA ASN A 305 -8.06 22.21 -11.88
C ASN A 305 -7.98 21.05 -10.88
N VAL A 306 -8.81 20.04 -11.09
CA VAL A 306 -8.91 18.91 -10.14
C VAL A 306 -7.62 18.11 -10.16
N ASP A 307 -7.03 17.97 -8.98
CA ASP A 307 -5.79 17.24 -8.69
C ASP A 307 -5.94 16.63 -7.29
N GLY A 308 -5.18 15.58 -6.98
CA GLY A 308 -5.37 14.88 -5.72
C GLY A 308 -4.59 13.57 -5.62
N THR A 309 -4.47 13.09 -4.39
CA THR A 309 -3.89 11.79 -4.07
C THR A 309 -4.88 11.02 -3.23
N VAL A 310 -5.26 9.83 -3.71
CA VAL A 310 -6.29 8.99 -3.10
C VAL A 310 -5.76 7.58 -2.92
N LEU A 311 -6.09 6.96 -1.81
CA LEU A 311 -5.80 5.58 -1.47
C LEU A 311 -7.11 4.80 -1.46
N ILE A 312 -7.11 3.65 -2.13
CA ILE A 312 -8.19 2.68 -2.06
C ILE A 312 -7.69 1.43 -1.35
N THR A 313 -8.28 1.11 -0.21
CA THR A 313 -7.93 -0.09 0.57
C THR A 313 -9.08 -1.08 0.59
N GLN A 314 -8.75 -2.37 0.64
CA GLN A 314 -9.72 -3.41 0.91
C GLN A 314 -10.21 -3.29 2.36
N ARG A 315 -11.52 -3.43 2.58
CA ARG A 315 -12.12 -3.56 3.90
C ARG A 315 -13.16 -4.70 3.90
N ASN A 316 -13.54 -5.24 5.05
CA ASN A 316 -14.55 -6.30 5.11
C ASN A 316 -15.83 -5.85 4.42
N GLY A 317 -16.28 -6.62 3.44
CA GLY A 317 -17.50 -6.34 2.70
C GLY A 317 -17.47 -5.08 1.84
N GLY A 318 -16.30 -4.52 1.50
CA GLY A 318 -16.22 -3.32 0.66
C GLY A 318 -14.82 -2.78 0.38
N VAL A 319 -14.75 -1.57 -0.17
CA VAL A 319 -13.50 -0.81 -0.30
C VAL A 319 -13.64 0.52 0.43
N ASN A 320 -12.54 0.95 1.05
CA ASN A 320 -12.42 2.28 1.61
C ASN A 320 -11.71 3.18 0.60
N ILE A 321 -12.24 4.38 0.36
CA ILE A 321 -11.66 5.38 -0.54
C ILE A 321 -11.35 6.60 0.31
N SER A 322 -10.08 6.85 0.56
CA SER A 322 -9.60 7.94 1.42
C SER A 322 -8.57 8.78 0.70
N GLY A 323 -8.63 10.10 0.83
CA GLY A 323 -7.58 10.93 0.24
C GLY A 323 -7.85 12.42 0.32
N THR A 324 -6.99 13.16 -0.39
CA THR A 324 -7.03 14.61 -0.47
C THR A 324 -7.16 15.04 -1.93
N LEU A 325 -8.14 15.92 -2.21
CA LEU A 325 -8.39 16.55 -3.50
C LEU A 325 -8.23 18.07 -3.37
N ARG A 326 -7.82 18.72 -4.45
CA ARG A 326 -7.73 20.18 -4.58
C ARG A 326 -8.28 20.66 -5.92
N GLY A 327 -8.44 21.98 -6.04
CA GLY A 327 -8.91 22.62 -7.28
C GLY A 327 -10.36 22.30 -7.61
N LEU A 328 -11.16 21.90 -6.61
CA LEU A 328 -12.59 21.73 -6.69
C LEU A 328 -13.29 23.10 -6.69
N GLU A 329 -14.58 23.12 -7.00
CA GLU A 329 -15.41 24.29 -6.71
C GLU A 329 -15.45 24.51 -5.19
N ALA A 330 -15.37 25.76 -4.73
CA ALA A 330 -15.31 26.08 -3.30
C ALA A 330 -16.68 25.98 -2.61
N SER A 331 -16.70 25.54 -1.35
CA SER A 331 -17.86 25.50 -0.46
C SER A 331 -19.08 24.80 -1.06
N THR A 332 -18.87 23.69 -1.77
CA THR A 332 -19.94 22.97 -2.45
C THR A 332 -19.71 21.46 -2.41
N THR A 333 -20.62 20.73 -3.03
CA THR A 333 -20.58 19.27 -3.14
C THR A 333 -20.49 18.80 -4.58
N GLY A 334 -19.90 17.63 -4.77
CA GLY A 334 -19.88 16.90 -6.03
C GLY A 334 -19.70 15.40 -5.80
N GLY A 335 -19.76 14.62 -6.88
CA GLY A 335 -19.67 13.16 -6.82
C GLY A 335 -18.23 12.64 -6.87
N PHE A 336 -18.00 11.46 -6.31
CA PHE A 336 -16.72 10.75 -6.44
C PHE A 336 -16.94 9.26 -6.65
N HIS A 337 -16.75 8.77 -7.88
CA HIS A 337 -17.27 7.47 -8.29
C HIS A 337 -16.23 6.64 -9.04
N ILE A 338 -16.33 5.33 -8.96
CA ILE A 338 -15.55 4.43 -9.82
C ILE A 338 -16.34 4.17 -11.09
N HIS A 339 -15.68 4.29 -12.23
CA HIS A 339 -16.23 4.12 -13.56
C HIS A 339 -15.81 2.80 -14.19
N SER A 340 -16.56 2.36 -15.20
CA SER A 340 -16.38 1.05 -15.83
C SER A 340 -15.12 0.96 -16.70
N GLY A 341 -14.57 2.10 -17.11
CA GLY A 341 -13.36 2.20 -17.93
C GLY A 341 -12.08 1.94 -17.16
N TYR A 342 -11.01 1.73 -17.92
CA TYR A 342 -9.65 1.41 -17.43
C TYR A 342 -8.61 2.41 -17.95
N THR A 343 -9.05 3.60 -18.35
CA THR A 343 -8.19 4.67 -18.86
C THR A 343 -8.74 6.02 -18.42
N CYS A 344 -7.83 6.97 -18.20
CA CYS A 344 -8.08 8.38 -18.01
C CYS A 344 -7.37 9.20 -19.10
N ASP A 345 -7.08 8.60 -20.26
CA ASP A 345 -6.45 9.30 -21.40
C ASP A 345 -7.49 9.81 -22.39
N ASP A 346 -8.66 9.15 -22.46
CA ASP A 346 -9.75 9.46 -23.38
C ASP A 346 -11.10 9.38 -22.69
N ALA A 347 -11.98 10.35 -22.98
CA ALA A 347 -13.26 10.50 -22.29
C ALA A 347 -14.24 9.37 -22.60
N ASP A 348 -14.21 8.84 -23.83
CA ASP A 348 -15.06 7.71 -24.23
C ASP A 348 -14.59 6.41 -23.55
N GLY A 349 -13.27 6.26 -23.34
CA GLY A 349 -12.66 5.13 -22.65
C GLY A 349 -12.93 5.05 -21.15
N VAL A 350 -13.34 6.15 -20.50
CA VAL A 350 -13.69 6.17 -19.06
C VAL A 350 -15.01 5.44 -18.79
N GLY A 351 -15.98 5.50 -19.72
CA GLY A 351 -17.27 4.84 -19.55
C GLY A 351 -18.19 5.47 -18.48
N GLY A 352 -19.20 4.71 -18.04
CA GLY A 352 -20.19 5.12 -17.02
C GLY A 352 -19.79 4.69 -15.62
N HIS A 353 -20.67 4.89 -14.63
CA HIS A 353 -20.46 4.35 -13.28
C HIS A 353 -20.30 2.83 -13.31
N TYR A 354 -19.38 2.30 -12.51
CA TYR A 354 -19.12 0.86 -12.42
C TYR A 354 -19.93 0.21 -11.31
N TYR A 355 -20.85 -0.66 -11.67
CA TYR A 355 -21.63 -1.42 -10.69
C TYR A 355 -21.92 -2.85 -11.15
N ASP A 356 -21.15 -3.36 -12.14
CA ASP A 356 -21.14 -4.76 -12.59
C ASP A 356 -22.54 -5.42 -12.67
N ASP A 357 -23.46 -4.77 -13.38
CA ASP A 357 -24.84 -5.21 -13.56
C ASP A 357 -25.68 -5.39 -12.27
N MET A 358 -25.28 -4.77 -11.15
CA MET A 358 -26.14 -4.57 -9.98
C MET A 358 -27.49 -3.96 -10.41
N SER A 359 -28.55 -4.26 -9.64
CA SER A 359 -29.91 -3.82 -9.98
C SER A 359 -30.10 -2.30 -10.02
N SER A 360 -29.19 -1.55 -9.39
CA SER A 360 -29.20 -0.10 -9.33
C SER A 360 -27.79 0.42 -9.11
N ASP A 361 -27.54 1.63 -9.62
CA ASP A 361 -26.31 2.39 -9.39
C ASP A 361 -26.11 2.69 -7.89
N PRO A 362 -25.04 2.17 -7.24
CA PRO A 362 -24.79 2.34 -5.81
C PRO A 362 -24.02 3.64 -5.49
N TRP A 363 -23.56 4.39 -6.50
CA TRP A 363 -22.67 5.52 -6.30
C TRP A 363 -23.42 6.76 -5.80
N THR A 364 -23.48 6.88 -4.47
CA THR A 364 -24.03 8.05 -3.76
C THR A 364 -22.96 8.86 -3.03
N THR A 365 -21.68 8.51 -3.22
CA THR A 365 -20.55 9.15 -2.56
C THR A 365 -20.38 10.59 -3.01
N THR A 366 -20.40 11.49 -2.03
CA THR A 366 -20.39 12.93 -2.25
C THR A 366 -19.27 13.56 -1.40
N TRP A 367 -18.38 14.32 -2.03
CA TRP A 367 -17.42 15.15 -1.31
C TRP A 367 -18.01 16.52 -0.99
N TYR A 368 -17.45 17.17 0.03
CA TYR A 368 -17.72 18.58 0.35
C TYR A 368 -16.39 19.32 0.43
N SER A 369 -16.22 20.36 -0.39
CA SER A 369 -15.01 21.16 -0.41
C SER A 369 -15.09 22.35 0.55
N ASP A 370 -13.96 22.77 1.08
CA ASP A 370 -13.83 23.99 1.86
C ASP A 370 -13.87 25.26 0.98
N SER A 371 -13.64 26.42 1.59
CA SER A 371 -13.63 27.72 0.90
C SER A 371 -12.48 27.89 -0.10
N GLU A 372 -11.46 27.03 -0.05
CA GLU A 372 -10.30 27.03 -0.93
C GLU A 372 -10.42 25.97 -2.04
N GLY A 373 -11.53 25.23 -2.09
CA GLY A 373 -11.75 24.17 -3.07
C GLY A 373 -10.94 22.90 -2.78
N ALA A 374 -10.61 22.67 -1.50
CA ALA A 374 -9.95 21.46 -1.02
C ALA A 374 -10.92 20.51 -0.33
N TYR A 375 -10.66 19.21 -0.42
CA TYR A 375 -11.38 18.15 0.27
C TYR A 375 -10.37 17.15 0.83
N THR A 376 -10.52 16.77 2.10
CA THR A 376 -9.89 15.56 2.66
C THR A 376 -10.96 14.75 3.35
N GLY A 377 -10.99 13.45 3.12
CA GLY A 377 -11.96 12.59 3.78
C GLY A 377 -11.91 11.15 3.32
N THR A 378 -12.93 10.40 3.73
CA THR A 378 -13.03 8.96 3.50
C THR A 378 -14.47 8.56 3.21
N PHE A 379 -14.64 7.62 2.28
CA PHE A 379 -15.89 6.95 1.99
C PHE A 379 -15.71 5.44 2.03
N PHE A 380 -16.75 4.72 2.46
CA PHE A 380 -16.80 3.26 2.38
C PHE A 380 -17.86 2.85 1.34
N MET A 381 -17.46 1.97 0.43
CA MET A 381 -18.33 1.38 -0.58
C MET A 381 -18.48 -0.10 -0.31
N SER A 382 -19.69 -0.55 0.04
CA SER A 382 -19.98 -1.97 0.26
C SER A 382 -19.94 -2.77 -1.04
N ASP A 383 -19.83 -4.09 -0.91
CA ASP A 383 -19.94 -5.11 -1.97
C ASP A 383 -18.79 -5.12 -2.99
N PHE A 384 -18.06 -4.02 -3.13
CA PHE A 384 -16.86 -3.93 -3.96
C PHE A 384 -15.65 -4.58 -3.29
N SER A 385 -14.70 -5.04 -4.11
CA SER A 385 -13.37 -5.44 -3.66
C SER A 385 -12.30 -4.83 -4.56
N LEU A 386 -11.05 -4.80 -4.11
CA LEU A 386 -9.96 -4.36 -4.98
C LEU A 386 -9.79 -5.31 -6.18
N TYR A 387 -9.73 -6.63 -5.95
CA TYR A 387 -9.34 -7.59 -7.00
C TYR A 387 -10.29 -8.78 -7.20
N ASN A 388 -11.23 -9.03 -6.29
CA ASN A 388 -12.08 -10.22 -6.30
C ASN A 388 -13.46 -9.88 -6.87
N SER A 389 -14.56 -10.27 -6.20
CA SER A 389 -15.92 -9.94 -6.61
C SER A 389 -16.11 -8.42 -6.72
N TYR A 390 -16.76 -7.96 -7.79
CA TYR A 390 -16.94 -6.53 -8.08
C TYR A 390 -15.61 -5.76 -8.03
N PRO A 391 -14.58 -6.14 -8.83
CA PRO A 391 -13.23 -5.62 -8.68
C PRO A 391 -13.14 -4.16 -9.13
N THR A 392 -12.49 -3.33 -8.33
CA THR A 392 -12.29 -1.90 -8.59
C THR A 392 -10.91 -1.55 -9.10
N ALA A 393 -9.91 -2.40 -8.88
CA ALA A 393 -8.55 -2.14 -9.33
C ALA A 393 -8.49 -1.89 -10.84
N TYR A 394 -7.59 -0.97 -11.22
CA TYR A 394 -7.30 -0.52 -12.59
C TYR A 394 -8.42 0.25 -13.27
N ARG A 395 -9.56 0.45 -12.60
CA ARG A 395 -10.65 1.26 -13.14
C ARG A 395 -10.37 2.75 -12.98
N ALA A 396 -11.08 3.56 -13.74
CA ALA A 396 -11.07 5.01 -13.59
C ALA A 396 -11.86 5.42 -12.33
N LEU A 397 -11.21 6.19 -11.46
CA LEU A 397 -11.82 6.92 -10.36
C LEU A 397 -12.08 8.35 -10.85
N VAL A 398 -13.32 8.82 -10.77
CA VAL A 398 -13.78 10.07 -11.40
C VAL A 398 -14.37 11.01 -10.36
N VAL A 399 -13.91 12.26 -10.39
CA VAL A 399 -14.48 13.37 -9.63
C VAL A 399 -15.47 14.12 -10.50
N HIS A 400 -16.69 14.27 -10.00
CA HIS A 400 -17.73 15.11 -10.57
C HIS A 400 -17.86 16.39 -9.77
N LEU A 401 -17.97 17.53 -10.47
CA LEU A 401 -18.31 18.84 -9.91
C LEU A 401 -19.79 18.95 -9.53
N ASN A 402 -20.17 20.07 -8.94
CA ASN A 402 -21.56 20.38 -8.70
C ASN A 402 -22.34 20.40 -10.03
N GLY A 403 -23.49 19.73 -10.06
CA GLY A 403 -24.26 19.53 -11.30
C GLY A 403 -23.81 18.34 -12.15
N GLY A 404 -22.80 17.58 -11.73
CA GLY A 404 -22.47 16.25 -12.29
C GLY A 404 -21.43 16.24 -13.41
N THR A 405 -20.84 17.39 -13.77
CA THR A 405 -19.77 17.47 -14.76
C THR A 405 -18.53 16.71 -14.28
N ARG A 406 -18.00 15.79 -15.08
CA ARG A 406 -16.75 15.08 -14.79
C ARG A 406 -15.57 16.05 -14.97
N ALA A 407 -14.72 16.20 -13.96
CA ALA A 407 -13.62 17.16 -13.97
C ALA A 407 -12.28 16.61 -13.47
N GLY A 408 -12.28 15.52 -12.71
CA GLY A 408 -11.06 14.79 -12.35
C GLY A 408 -11.11 13.32 -12.75
N CYS A 409 -9.96 12.73 -13.09
CA CYS A 409 -9.80 11.31 -13.37
C CYS A 409 -8.44 10.81 -12.86
N GLY A 410 -8.41 9.62 -12.27
CA GLY A 410 -7.19 8.87 -11.95
C GLY A 410 -7.45 7.37 -12.07
N ILE A 411 -6.40 6.57 -12.24
CA ILE A 411 -6.52 5.11 -12.34
C ILE A 411 -6.23 4.46 -10.98
N ILE A 412 -7.07 3.49 -10.62
CA ILE A 412 -6.94 2.76 -9.36
C ILE A 412 -5.74 1.83 -9.42
N GLY A 413 -4.67 2.23 -8.72
CA GLY A 413 -3.41 1.53 -8.72
C GLY A 413 -2.59 1.86 -9.93
N THR A 414 -1.31 1.49 -9.90
CA THR A 414 -0.52 1.48 -11.12
C THR A 414 -0.87 0.22 -11.88
N PRO A 415 -1.38 0.33 -13.11
CA PRO A 415 -1.30 -0.79 -14.00
C PRO A 415 0.21 -1.06 -14.14
N THR A 416 0.75 -2.07 -13.48
CA THR A 416 1.98 -2.77 -13.93
C THR A 416 1.73 -3.46 -15.30
N LYS A 417 0.77 -2.91 -16.07
CA LYS A 417 -0.24 -3.59 -16.85
C LYS A 417 -0.61 -2.66 -18.02
N SER A 418 -0.55 -3.14 -19.26
CA SER A 418 -0.99 -2.36 -20.43
C SER A 418 -2.44 -2.73 -20.76
N VAL A 419 -3.29 -1.75 -21.04
CA VAL A 419 -4.69 -1.98 -21.45
C VAL A 419 -4.85 -1.65 -22.93
N ALA A 420 -5.39 -2.59 -23.70
CA ALA A 420 -5.72 -2.42 -25.11
C ALA A 420 -7.24 -2.51 -25.32
N THR A 421 -7.80 -1.49 -25.97
CA THR A 421 -9.18 -1.53 -26.46
C THR A 421 -9.21 -2.17 -27.84
N LEU A 422 -10.02 -3.23 -27.99
CA LEU A 422 -10.15 -3.97 -29.23
C LEU A 422 -11.27 -3.38 -30.08
N GLY A 423 -10.94 -3.11 -31.34
CA GLY A 423 -11.89 -2.78 -32.41
C GLY A 423 -11.72 -3.68 -33.62
N SER A 424 -12.48 -3.41 -34.68
CA SER A 424 -12.38 -4.17 -35.93
C SER A 424 -10.99 -4.03 -36.56
N TYR A 425 -10.40 -5.16 -36.97
CA TYR A 425 -9.09 -5.16 -37.61
C TYR A 425 -9.14 -4.38 -38.95
N PRO A 426 -8.18 -3.49 -39.24
CA PRO A 426 -8.15 -2.75 -40.52
C PRO A 426 -8.15 -3.70 -41.73
N GLY A 427 -9.17 -3.58 -42.58
CA GLY A 427 -9.33 -4.43 -43.77
C GLY A 427 -10.10 -5.74 -43.54
N TYR A 428 -10.61 -5.97 -42.32
CA TYR A 428 -11.60 -7.02 -42.10
C TYR A 428 -12.88 -6.71 -42.87
N THR A 429 -13.35 -7.67 -43.66
CA THR A 429 -14.54 -7.55 -44.54
C THR A 429 -15.66 -8.51 -44.15
N GLY A 430 -15.52 -9.21 -43.03
CA GLY A 430 -16.57 -10.07 -42.49
C GLY A 430 -17.57 -9.32 -41.63
N ASP A 431 -18.61 -10.03 -41.20
CA ASP A 431 -19.78 -9.41 -40.55
C ASP A 431 -19.66 -9.35 -39.00
N LEU A 432 -18.51 -9.72 -38.42
CA LEU A 432 -18.32 -9.68 -36.96
C LEU A 432 -18.06 -8.26 -36.47
N VAL A 433 -18.83 -7.84 -35.47
CA VAL A 433 -18.66 -6.57 -34.76
C VAL A 433 -17.98 -6.85 -33.42
N VAL A 434 -16.64 -6.91 -33.45
CA VAL A 434 -15.84 -7.24 -32.28
C VAL A 434 -15.55 -5.98 -31.46
N ASN A 435 -15.85 -6.05 -30.17
CA ASN A 435 -15.47 -5.05 -29.17
C ASN A 435 -14.92 -5.75 -27.93
N GLY A 436 -14.06 -5.08 -27.19
CA GLY A 436 -13.55 -5.63 -25.94
C GLY A 436 -12.42 -4.81 -25.34
N THR A 437 -12.05 -5.19 -24.13
CA THR A 437 -10.92 -4.62 -23.41
C THR A 437 -10.04 -5.77 -22.94
N VAL A 438 -8.75 -5.68 -23.22
CA VAL A 438 -7.75 -6.63 -22.76
C VAL A 438 -6.74 -5.90 -21.89
N GLY A 439 -6.64 -6.32 -20.64
CA GLY A 439 -5.54 -6.01 -19.74
C GLY A 439 -4.41 -7.02 -19.93
N VAL A 440 -3.19 -6.52 -20.01
CA VAL A 440 -1.95 -7.27 -20.06
C VAL A 440 -1.21 -6.98 -18.77
N PHE A 441 -0.75 -8.00 -18.07
CA PHE A 441 -0.26 -7.91 -16.72
C PHE A 441 1.16 -8.45 -16.68
N ALA A 442 2.15 -7.61 -16.33
CA ALA A 442 3.47 -8.12 -16.05
C ALA A 442 3.55 -8.59 -14.59
N SER A 443 3.98 -9.84 -14.38
CA SER A 443 4.34 -10.38 -13.07
C SER A 443 5.81 -10.80 -13.07
N SER A 444 6.37 -11.07 -11.90
CA SER A 444 7.71 -11.65 -11.75
C SER A 444 7.87 -13.03 -12.42
N THR A 445 6.77 -13.66 -12.84
CA THR A 445 6.74 -15.01 -13.45
C THR A 445 6.37 -15.03 -14.93
N GLY A 446 5.96 -13.89 -15.51
CA GLY A 446 5.56 -13.77 -16.91
C GLY A 446 4.41 -12.78 -17.13
N ILE A 447 3.85 -12.80 -18.34
CA ILE A 447 2.73 -11.96 -18.73
C ILE A 447 1.41 -12.72 -18.51
N GLU A 448 0.52 -12.15 -17.71
CA GLU A 448 -0.88 -12.58 -17.59
C GLU A 448 -1.77 -11.68 -18.46
N VAL A 449 -2.87 -12.22 -18.99
CA VAL A 449 -3.76 -11.49 -19.91
C VAL A 449 -5.19 -11.73 -19.46
N VAL A 450 -5.88 -10.67 -19.09
CA VAL A 450 -7.27 -10.73 -18.60
C VAL A 450 -8.09 -9.73 -19.39
N GLY A 451 -9.22 -10.16 -19.94
CA GLY A 451 -10.04 -9.27 -20.74
C GLY A 451 -11.34 -9.90 -21.20
N THR A 452 -12.26 -9.04 -21.63
CA THR A 452 -13.57 -9.44 -22.15
C THR A 452 -13.62 -9.08 -23.63
N VAL A 453 -13.92 -10.07 -24.47
CA VAL A 453 -14.10 -9.90 -25.92
C VAL A 453 -15.50 -10.38 -26.29
N VAL A 454 -16.28 -9.50 -26.91
CA VAL A 454 -17.66 -9.76 -27.33
C VAL A 454 -17.81 -9.60 -28.85
N GLY A 455 -18.88 -10.18 -29.39
CA GLY A 455 -19.13 -10.15 -30.84
C GLY A 455 -18.43 -11.27 -31.62
N LEU A 456 -17.95 -12.32 -30.94
CA LEU A 456 -17.44 -13.55 -31.53
C LEU A 456 -18.57 -14.57 -31.75
N THR A 457 -18.42 -15.50 -32.70
CA THR A 457 -19.40 -16.57 -32.91
C THR A 457 -19.26 -17.67 -31.86
N THR A 458 -20.37 -18.32 -31.52
CA THR A 458 -20.48 -19.29 -30.40
C THR A 458 -19.79 -20.63 -30.64
N THR A 459 -19.13 -20.84 -31.79
CA THR A 459 -18.63 -22.16 -32.22
C THR A 459 -17.18 -22.17 -32.70
N THR A 460 -16.41 -21.08 -32.53
CA THR A 460 -14.99 -21.05 -32.92
C THR A 460 -14.07 -20.74 -31.74
N SER A 461 -13.00 -21.51 -31.62
CA SER A 461 -11.86 -21.19 -30.77
C SER A 461 -10.92 -20.20 -31.50
N GLY A 462 -10.66 -19.06 -30.88
CA GLY A 462 -9.64 -18.08 -31.30
C GLY A 462 -8.63 -17.86 -30.17
N GLY A 463 -7.50 -17.22 -30.48
CA GLY A 463 -6.46 -16.88 -29.50
C GLY A 463 -6.20 -15.38 -29.43
N ILE A 464 -5.86 -14.88 -28.25
CA ILE A 464 -5.27 -13.55 -28.05
C ILE A 464 -3.74 -13.74 -28.11
N HIS A 465 -3.07 -12.99 -28.97
CA HIS A 465 -1.62 -12.97 -29.10
C HIS A 465 -1.11 -11.57 -28.79
N ILE A 466 -0.02 -11.49 -28.01
CA ILE A 466 0.67 -10.25 -27.65
C ILE A 466 2.06 -10.28 -28.27
#